data_AF-A0A5N7MXK3-F1
#
_entry.id   AF-A0A5N7MXK3-F1
#
_cell.length_a   1.000
_cell.length_b   1.000
_cell.length_c   1.000
_cell.angle_alpha   90.00
_cell.angle_beta   90.00
_cell.angle_gamma   90.00
#
_symmetry.space_group_name_H-M   'P 1'
#
loop_
_entity.id
_entity.type
_entity.pdbx_description
1 polymer ?
#
loop_
_entity_poly.entity_id
_entity_poly.type
_entity_poly.pdbx_seq_one_letter_code
_entity_poly.pdbx_strand_id
1 'polypeptide(L)'
;MHADTALRRLEALPDLAQAGKRINGLFRLLTYRPLWTEGLERIKRNKGAGTPGVDGSTISTLGETDIETIIQMLVDGTYRPKPVKRVYIPKANGKLRPLGIPTAQDRLVQEVVRSILNRIYEPVFSPNSHGFRKKRSCHTALESFSKRWGATKWLVDVDVEGFLDPAS
;
A
#
# COMPACT_ATOMS: atom_id res chain seq x y z
N MET A 1 5.56 -23.58 1.40
CA MET A 1 5.40 -23.47 -0.08
C MET A 1 6.80 -23.48 -0.66
N HIS A 2 7.09 -24.24 -1.72
CA HIS A 2 8.39 -24.11 -2.39
C HIS A 2 8.54 -22.69 -2.97
N ALA A 3 9.72 -22.09 -2.80
CA ALA A 3 9.99 -20.69 -3.20
C ALA A 3 9.63 -20.44 -4.67
N ASP A 4 9.94 -21.39 -5.56
CA ASP A 4 9.64 -21.35 -6.98
C ASP A 4 8.12 -21.32 -7.27
N THR A 5 7.31 -22.04 -6.48
CA THR A 5 5.84 -22.01 -6.63
C THR A 5 5.25 -20.65 -6.24
N ALA A 6 5.78 -20.03 -5.18
CA ALA A 6 5.32 -18.72 -4.72
C ALA A 6 5.60 -17.63 -5.75
N LEU A 7 6.81 -17.64 -6.31
CA LEU A 7 7.25 -16.67 -7.29
C LEU A 7 6.41 -16.75 -8.57
N ARG A 8 6.26 -17.95 -9.14
CA ARG A 8 5.40 -18.17 -10.32
C ARG A 8 3.97 -17.70 -10.07
N ARG A 9 3.45 -17.94 -8.87
CA ARG A 9 2.10 -17.51 -8.51
C ARG A 9 2.00 -15.99 -8.45
N LEU A 10 3.00 -15.28 -7.91
CA LEU A 10 3.06 -13.82 -7.88
C LEU A 10 3.16 -13.22 -9.28
N GLU A 11 3.98 -13.82 -10.15
CA GLU A 11 4.19 -13.38 -11.53
C GLU A 11 2.94 -13.57 -12.39
N ALA A 12 2.12 -14.58 -12.12
CA ALA A 12 0.87 -14.83 -12.82
C ALA A 12 -0.30 -13.92 -12.39
N LEU A 13 -0.20 -13.18 -11.27
CA LEU A 13 -1.31 -12.36 -10.77
C LEU A 13 -1.81 -11.30 -11.78
N PRO A 14 -0.94 -10.57 -12.49
CA PRO A 14 -1.38 -9.57 -13.47
C PRO A 14 -2.22 -10.17 -14.60
N ASP A 15 -1.77 -11.27 -15.19
CA ASP A 15 -2.46 -11.91 -16.31
C ASP A 15 -3.82 -12.47 -15.89
N LEU A 16 -3.89 -13.03 -14.68
CA LEU A 16 -5.15 -13.51 -14.12
C LEU A 16 -6.14 -12.37 -13.88
N ALA A 17 -5.65 -11.23 -13.37
CA ALA A 17 -6.48 -10.06 -13.15
C ALA A 17 -7.02 -9.49 -14.47
N GLN A 18 -6.17 -9.36 -15.49
CA GLN A 18 -6.58 -8.90 -16.83
C GLN A 18 -7.57 -9.86 -17.49
N ALA A 19 -7.40 -11.17 -17.29
CA ALA A 19 -8.33 -12.18 -17.79
C ALA A 19 -9.66 -12.24 -17.01
N GLY A 20 -9.87 -11.40 -15.99
CA GLY A 20 -11.05 -11.42 -15.14
C GLY A 20 -11.22 -12.71 -14.34
N LYS A 21 -10.13 -13.48 -14.15
CA LYS A 21 -10.18 -14.77 -13.46
C LYS A 21 -10.22 -14.56 -11.95
N ARG A 22 -10.91 -15.47 -11.25
CA ARG A 22 -10.94 -15.49 -9.79
C ARG A 22 -9.54 -15.73 -9.23
N ILE A 23 -9.07 -14.84 -8.35
CA ILE A 23 -7.77 -14.95 -7.68
C ILE A 23 -8.00 -15.39 -6.23
N ASN A 24 -7.53 -16.60 -5.92
CA ASN A 24 -7.62 -17.19 -4.57
C ASN A 24 -6.22 -17.45 -3.99
N GLY A 25 -6.17 -17.70 -2.67
CA GLY A 25 -4.97 -18.17 -1.98
C GLY A 25 -3.91 -17.11 -1.72
N LEU A 26 -4.28 -15.81 -1.76
CA LEU A 26 -3.35 -14.70 -1.55
C LEU A 26 -2.68 -14.73 -0.17
N PHE A 27 -3.39 -15.17 0.86
CA PHE A 27 -2.83 -15.29 2.20
C PHE A 27 -1.61 -16.21 2.23
N ARG A 28 -1.60 -17.27 1.42
CA ARG A 28 -0.46 -18.21 1.32
C ARG A 28 0.79 -17.54 0.73
N LEU A 29 0.65 -16.44 0.00
CA LEU A 29 1.79 -15.66 -0.51
C LEU A 29 2.47 -14.85 0.60
N LEU A 30 1.78 -14.58 1.72
CA LEU A 30 2.38 -13.94 2.89
C LEU A 30 3.43 -14.83 3.56
N THR A 31 3.50 -16.13 3.25
CA THR A 31 4.58 -16.99 3.75
C THR A 31 5.84 -16.95 2.88
N TYR A 32 5.82 -16.21 1.76
CA TYR A 32 6.96 -16.13 0.85
C TYR A 32 7.95 -15.04 1.29
N ARG A 33 8.99 -15.47 2.01
CA ARG A 33 9.96 -14.61 2.68
C ARG A 33 10.60 -13.51 1.82
N PRO A 34 10.97 -13.73 0.54
CA PRO A 34 11.53 -12.66 -0.30
C PRO A 34 10.61 -11.43 -0.44
N LEU A 35 9.28 -11.58 -0.41
CA LEU A 35 8.37 -10.43 -0.41
C LEU A 35 8.56 -9.51 0.80
N TRP A 36 8.91 -10.08 1.95
CA TRP A 36 9.12 -9.34 3.19
C TRP A 36 10.44 -8.60 3.18
N THR A 37 11.50 -9.26 2.74
CA THR A 37 12.81 -8.62 2.58
C THR A 37 12.74 -7.47 1.59
N GLU A 38 12.13 -7.69 0.41
CA GLU A 38 11.91 -6.63 -0.58
C GLU A 38 11.02 -5.50 -0.04
N GLY A 39 9.97 -5.84 0.72
CA GLY A 39 9.06 -4.90 1.36
C GLY A 39 9.80 -4.01 2.34
N LEU A 40 10.63 -4.60 3.21
CA LEU A 40 11.44 -3.91 4.20
C LEU A 40 12.42 -2.94 3.54
N GLU A 41 13.15 -3.39 2.51
CA GLU A 41 14.07 -2.52 1.76
C GLU A 41 13.34 -1.37 1.03
N ARG A 42 12.10 -1.58 0.61
CA ARG A 42 11.28 -0.52 0.03
C ARG A 42 10.91 0.54 1.05
N ILE A 43 10.42 0.14 2.23
CA ILE A 43 9.98 1.09 3.27
C ILE A 43 11.13 1.77 4.01
N LYS A 44 12.31 1.14 4.09
CA LYS A 44 13.54 1.76 4.61
C LYS A 44 13.93 3.02 3.84
N ARG A 45 13.66 3.06 2.53
CA ARG A 45 13.96 4.22 1.66
C ARG A 45 12.95 5.37 1.80
N ASN A 46 11.82 5.16 2.46
CA ASN A 46 10.81 6.20 2.63
C ASN A 46 11.27 7.23 3.66
N LYS A 47 10.97 8.52 3.42
CA LYS A 47 11.33 9.63 4.34
C LYS A 47 10.84 9.41 5.79
N GLY A 48 9.74 8.68 5.97
CA GLY A 48 9.17 8.35 7.28
C GLY A 48 9.71 7.09 7.95
N ALA A 49 10.78 6.46 7.43
CA ALA A 49 11.34 5.22 7.97
C ALA A 49 11.78 5.36 9.44
N GLY A 50 12.34 6.52 9.80
CA GLY A 50 12.77 6.85 11.17
C GLY A 50 11.64 7.32 12.10
N THR A 51 10.39 7.42 11.64
CA THR A 51 9.29 7.89 12.48
C THR A 51 8.65 6.72 13.23
N PRO A 52 8.65 6.70 14.58
CA PRO A 52 8.10 5.58 15.34
C PRO A 52 6.58 5.62 15.47
N GLY A 53 5.97 4.44 15.59
CA GLY A 53 4.55 4.29 15.93
C GLY A 53 4.30 4.44 17.44
N VAL A 54 3.19 3.87 17.91
CA VAL A 54 2.84 3.87 19.35
C VAL A 54 3.80 3.06 20.22
N ASP A 55 4.54 2.12 19.63
CA ASP A 55 5.48 1.22 20.31
C ASP A 55 6.92 1.72 20.33
N GLY A 56 7.20 2.90 19.76
CA GLY A 56 8.55 3.46 19.75
C GLY A 56 9.51 2.86 18.72
N SER A 57 9.15 1.74 18.09
CA SER A 57 9.99 1.06 17.08
C SER A 57 9.95 1.78 15.72
N THR A 58 11.07 1.78 15.01
CA THR A 58 11.22 2.37 13.68
C THR A 58 11.47 1.28 12.64
N ILE A 59 11.40 1.63 11.35
CA ILE A 59 11.65 0.66 10.28
C ILE A 59 13.09 0.14 10.30
N SER A 60 14.05 0.97 10.73
CA SER A 60 15.47 0.60 10.79
C SER A 60 15.78 -0.45 11.85
N THR A 61 14.91 -0.62 12.86
CA THR A 61 15.11 -1.65 13.90
C THR A 61 14.60 -3.02 13.48
N LEU A 62 13.84 -3.12 12.38
CA LEU A 62 13.33 -4.41 11.90
C LEU A 62 14.43 -5.22 11.21
N GLY A 63 14.53 -6.48 11.58
CA GLY A 63 15.45 -7.45 11.01
C GLY A 63 14.78 -8.74 10.53
N GLU A 64 15.64 -9.71 10.26
CA GLU A 64 15.32 -11.06 9.78
C GLU A 64 14.46 -11.85 10.78
N THR A 65 14.78 -11.79 12.08
CA THR A 65 14.00 -12.43 13.15
C THR A 65 12.61 -11.82 13.31
N ASP A 66 12.47 -10.50 13.13
CA ASP A 66 11.17 -9.83 13.18
C ASP A 66 10.28 -10.29 12.03
N ILE A 67 10.83 -10.39 10.81
CA ILE A 67 10.11 -10.91 9.64
C ILE A 67 9.57 -12.31 9.91
N GLU A 68 10.39 -13.21 10.45
CA GLU A 68 9.98 -14.58 10.76
C GLU A 68 8.87 -14.62 11.81
N THR A 69 9.01 -13.81 12.86
CA THR A 69 8.01 -13.68 13.92
C THR A 69 6.69 -13.17 13.35
N ILE A 70 6.71 -12.17 12.48
CA ILE A 70 5.52 -11.60 11.83
C ILE A 70 4.85 -12.64 10.94
N ILE A 71 5.61 -13.35 10.10
CA ILE A 71 5.08 -14.40 9.24
C ILE A 71 4.41 -15.48 10.09
N GLN A 72 5.06 -15.92 11.17
CA GLN A 72 4.51 -16.93 12.06
C GLN A 72 3.20 -16.47 12.70
N MET A 73 3.14 -15.24 13.22
CA MET A 73 1.91 -14.68 13.78
C MET A 73 0.78 -14.59 12.76
N LEU A 74 1.08 -14.31 11.48
CA LEU A 74 0.08 -14.32 10.42
C LEU A 74 -0.40 -15.74 10.14
N VAL A 75 0.50 -16.70 10.01
CA VAL A 75 0.17 -18.11 9.77
C VAL A 75 -0.72 -18.66 10.90
N ASP A 76 -0.41 -18.33 12.15
CA ASP A 76 -1.15 -18.79 13.32
C ASP A 76 -2.44 -17.99 13.58
N GLY A 77 -2.71 -16.94 12.81
CA GLY A 77 -3.87 -16.06 13.02
C GLY A 77 -3.79 -15.23 14.31
N THR A 78 -2.61 -15.11 14.90
CA THR A 78 -2.37 -14.38 16.17
C THR A 78 -1.91 -12.94 15.96
N TYR A 79 -1.58 -12.55 14.73
CA TYR A 79 -1.21 -11.17 14.42
C TYR A 79 -2.35 -10.18 14.73
N ARG A 80 -2.06 -9.20 15.60
CA ARG A 80 -2.97 -8.11 15.96
C ARG A 80 -2.34 -6.76 15.58
N PRO A 81 -2.91 -6.02 14.61
CA PRO A 81 -2.45 -4.67 14.29
C PRO A 81 -2.52 -3.77 15.53
N LYS A 82 -1.51 -2.92 15.72
CA LYS A 82 -1.49 -1.98 16.84
C LYS A 82 -2.26 -0.70 16.49
N PRO A 83 -2.77 0.05 17.49
CA PRO A 83 -3.36 1.36 17.25
C PRO A 83 -2.40 2.30 16.53
N VAL A 84 -2.94 3.11 15.62
CA VAL A 84 -2.17 4.08 14.85
C VAL A 84 -1.85 5.31 15.71
N LYS A 85 -0.59 5.74 15.76
CA LYS A 85 -0.17 6.95 16.50
C LYS A 85 -0.71 8.19 15.79
N ARG A 86 -1.47 9.03 16.49
CA ARG A 86 -1.98 10.28 15.94
C ARG A 86 -0.96 11.40 16.18
N VAL A 87 -0.59 12.11 15.12
CA VAL A 87 0.24 13.32 15.16
C VAL A 87 -0.47 14.42 14.40
N TYR A 88 -0.35 15.67 14.85
CA TYR A 88 -0.98 16.81 14.22
C TYR A 88 0.05 17.68 13.50
N ILE A 89 -0.18 17.92 12.21
CA ILE A 89 0.68 18.78 11.39
C ILE A 89 -0.06 20.11 11.17
N PRO A 90 0.56 21.26 11.51
CA PRO A 90 -0.03 22.57 11.25
C PRO A 90 -0.27 22.78 9.75
N LYS A 91 -1.46 23.28 9.40
CA LYS A 91 -1.74 23.85 8.07
C LYS A 91 -1.44 25.35 8.07
N ALA A 92 -1.23 25.91 6.89
CA ALA A 92 -1.05 27.35 6.71
C ALA A 92 -2.27 28.19 7.18
N ASN A 93 -3.46 27.59 7.25
CA ASN A 93 -4.70 28.25 7.66
C ASN A 93 -5.03 28.09 9.16
N GLY A 94 -4.06 27.71 10.00
CA GLY A 94 -4.22 27.55 11.45
C GLY A 94 -4.93 26.28 11.90
N LYS A 95 -5.56 25.52 10.98
CA LYS A 95 -6.14 24.20 11.30
C LYS A 95 -5.04 23.14 11.39
N LEU A 96 -5.31 22.04 12.09
CA LEU A 96 -4.40 20.90 12.18
C LEU A 96 -4.82 19.79 11.19
N ARG A 97 -3.85 19.18 10.50
CA ARG A 97 -4.04 17.94 9.74
C ARG A 97 -3.69 16.76 10.63
N PRO A 98 -4.64 15.86 10.95
CA PRO A 98 -4.31 14.62 11.64
C PRO A 98 -3.53 13.70 10.69
N LEU A 99 -2.40 13.17 11.15
CA LEU A 99 -1.63 12.13 10.50
C LEU A 99 -1.65 10.89 11.39
N GLY A 100 -1.95 9.74 10.80
CA GLY A 100 -1.82 8.45 11.45
C GLY A 100 -0.49 7.80 11.09
N ILE A 101 0.30 7.42 12.09
CA ILE A 101 1.58 6.72 11.92
C ILE A 101 1.42 5.30 12.49
N PRO A 102 1.31 4.27 11.63
CA PRO A 102 1.29 2.88 12.09
C PRO A 102 2.65 2.46 12.65
N THR A 103 2.69 1.34 13.37
CA THR A 103 3.95 0.80 13.88
C THR A 103 4.86 0.32 12.75
N ALA A 104 6.14 0.09 13.06
CA ALA A 104 7.09 -0.38 12.07
C ALA A 104 6.65 -1.73 11.47
N GLN A 105 6.22 -2.65 12.35
CA GLN A 105 5.68 -3.95 11.99
C GLN A 105 4.43 -3.83 11.10
N ASP A 106 3.46 -3.00 11.50
CA ASP A 106 2.22 -2.84 10.72
C ASP A 106 2.50 -2.23 9.33
N ARG A 107 3.45 -1.30 9.23
CA ARG A 107 3.87 -0.74 7.93
C ARG A 107 4.50 -1.79 7.03
N LEU A 108 5.28 -2.72 7.57
CA LEU A 108 5.85 -3.82 6.80
C LEU A 108 4.76 -4.78 6.29
N VAL A 109 3.81 -5.17 7.15
CA VAL A 109 2.66 -5.99 6.74
C VAL A 109 1.85 -5.30 5.65
N GLN A 110 1.52 -4.01 5.84
CA GLN A 110 0.81 -3.20 4.85
C GLN A 110 1.56 -3.13 3.52
N GLU A 111 2.88 -2.97 3.55
CA GLU A 111 3.70 -2.93 2.34
C GLU A 111 3.68 -4.26 1.58
N VAL A 112 3.81 -5.39 2.28
CA VAL A 112 3.78 -6.72 1.67
C VAL A 112 2.40 -6.98 1.03
N VAL A 113 1.32 -6.70 1.76
CA VAL A 113 -0.05 -6.81 1.25
C VAL A 113 -0.25 -5.92 0.03
N ARG A 114 0.17 -4.65 0.11
CA ARG A 114 0.12 -3.70 -1.02
C ARG A 114 0.89 -4.20 -2.23
N SER A 115 2.07 -4.80 -2.03
CA SER A 115 2.90 -5.38 -3.10
C SER A 115 2.13 -6.47 -3.87
N ILE A 116 1.42 -7.34 -3.16
CA ILE A 116 0.57 -8.38 -3.77
C ILE A 116 -0.62 -7.75 -4.50
N LEU A 117 -1.36 -6.87 -3.82
CA LEU A 117 -2.56 -6.24 -4.38
C LEU A 117 -2.26 -5.37 -5.60
N ASN A 118 -1.12 -4.68 -5.64
CA ASN A 118 -0.73 -3.89 -6.80
C ASN A 118 -0.53 -4.73 -8.05
N ARG A 119 -0.10 -5.99 -7.92
CA ARG A 119 0.01 -6.91 -9.08
C ARG A 119 -1.36 -7.27 -9.64
N ILE A 120 -2.42 -7.13 -8.86
CA ILE A 120 -3.81 -7.41 -9.25
C ILE A 120 -4.46 -6.14 -9.79
N TYR A 121 -4.33 -5.02 -9.09
CA TYR A 121 -5.07 -3.80 -9.42
C TYR A 121 -4.43 -2.93 -10.51
N GLU A 122 -3.10 -2.83 -10.57
CA GLU A 122 -2.45 -1.97 -11.58
C GLU A 122 -2.81 -2.33 -13.03
N PRO A 123 -2.91 -3.61 -13.42
CA PRO A 123 -3.29 -4.00 -14.79
C PRO A 123 -4.73 -3.67 -15.18
N VAL A 124 -5.62 -3.51 -14.20
CA VAL A 124 -7.06 -3.30 -14.43
C VAL A 124 -7.54 -1.89 -14.08
N PHE A 125 -6.71 -1.10 -13.38
CA PHE A 125 -7.05 0.27 -13.05
C PHE A 125 -7.23 1.13 -14.31
N SER A 126 -8.23 2.02 -14.26
CA SER A 126 -8.48 3.01 -15.31
C SER A 126 -7.21 3.77 -15.66
N PRO A 127 -6.91 4.00 -16.96
CA PRO A 127 -5.76 4.80 -17.37
C PRO A 127 -5.85 6.27 -16.92
N ASN A 128 -7.05 6.74 -16.56
CA ASN A 128 -7.32 8.08 -16.04
C ASN A 128 -7.23 8.15 -14.50
N SER A 129 -6.88 7.06 -13.81
CA SER A 129 -6.62 7.08 -12.37
C SER A 129 -5.14 7.33 -12.12
N HIS A 130 -4.80 8.42 -11.41
CA HIS A 130 -3.42 8.85 -11.22
C HIS A 130 -2.94 8.85 -9.77
N GLY A 131 -3.86 8.84 -8.80
CA GLY A 131 -3.52 8.92 -7.37
C GLY A 131 -2.79 7.67 -6.88
N PHE A 132 -1.68 7.85 -6.15
CA PHE A 132 -0.94 6.78 -5.44
C PHE A 132 -0.51 5.55 -6.26
N ARG A 133 -0.39 5.70 -7.58
CA ARG A 133 -0.01 4.62 -8.52
C ARG A 133 1.43 4.73 -9.00
N LYS A 134 2.03 3.59 -9.33
CA LYS A 134 3.43 3.57 -9.80
C LYS A 134 3.52 4.31 -11.15
N LYS A 135 4.51 5.21 -11.28
CA LYS A 135 4.71 6.07 -12.47
C LYS A 135 3.52 7.01 -12.79
N ARG A 136 2.66 7.31 -11.82
CA ARG A 136 1.57 8.28 -11.94
C ARG A 136 1.69 9.36 -10.86
N SER A 137 1.22 10.55 -11.18
CA SER A 137 1.24 11.73 -10.29
C SER A 137 0.19 12.77 -10.71
N CYS A 138 0.01 13.82 -9.91
CA CYS A 138 -0.84 14.96 -10.28
C CYS A 138 -0.42 15.57 -11.63
N HIS A 139 0.89 15.61 -11.93
CA HIS A 139 1.37 16.12 -13.22
C HIS A 139 0.92 15.26 -14.40
N THR A 140 0.95 13.93 -14.27
CA THR A 140 0.44 13.04 -15.33
C THR A 140 -1.06 13.20 -15.56
N ALA A 141 -1.83 13.58 -14.53
CA ALA A 141 -3.26 13.87 -14.65
C ALA A 141 -3.49 15.17 -15.43
N LEU A 142 -2.76 16.23 -15.09
CA LEU A 142 -2.81 17.52 -15.80
C LEU A 142 -2.40 17.39 -17.27
N GLU A 143 -1.35 16.63 -17.55
CA GLU A 143 -0.90 16.37 -18.92
C GLU A 143 -1.93 15.57 -19.73
N SER A 144 -2.54 14.54 -19.13
CA SER A 144 -3.61 13.79 -19.79
C SER A 144 -4.84 14.66 -20.02
N PHE A 145 -5.13 15.58 -19.10
CA PHE A 145 -6.25 16.51 -19.22
C PHE A 145 -6.03 17.49 -20.38
N SER A 146 -4.88 18.17 -20.40
CA SER A 146 -4.57 19.19 -21.42
C SER A 146 -4.57 18.63 -22.84
N LYS A 147 -4.05 17.41 -23.03
CA LYS A 147 -4.00 16.73 -24.34
C LYS A 147 -5.36 16.28 -24.85
N ARG A 148 -6.30 15.94 -23.96
CA ARG A 148 -7.56 15.25 -24.33
C ARG A 148 -8.79 16.16 -24.29
N TRP A 149 -8.77 17.20 -23.46
CA TRP A 149 -9.97 17.98 -23.12
C TRP A 149 -9.85 19.47 -23.45
N GLY A 150 -8.93 19.88 -24.33
CA GLY A 150 -8.65 21.30 -24.63
C GLY A 150 -9.81 22.13 -25.18
N ALA A 151 -10.86 21.51 -25.73
CA ALA A 151 -12.07 22.19 -26.22
C ALA A 151 -13.28 22.09 -25.25
N THR A 152 -13.08 21.55 -24.05
CA THR A 152 -14.14 21.31 -23.07
C THR A 152 -14.58 22.63 -22.43
N LYS A 153 -15.88 22.93 -22.51
CA LYS A 153 -16.45 24.19 -22.00
C LYS A 153 -17.01 24.11 -20.59
N TRP A 154 -17.32 22.89 -20.12
CA TRP A 154 -17.96 22.64 -18.83
C TRP A 154 -17.19 21.58 -18.06
N LEU A 155 -16.95 21.84 -16.78
CA LEU A 155 -16.33 20.90 -15.85
C LEU A 155 -17.31 20.65 -14.71
N VAL A 156 -17.42 19.38 -14.31
CA VAL A 156 -18.19 18.98 -13.13
C VAL A 156 -17.17 18.65 -12.05
N ASP A 157 -17.19 19.44 -10.97
CA ASP A 157 -16.37 19.20 -9.79
C ASP A 157 -17.16 18.30 -8.83
N VAL A 158 -16.60 17.14 -8.51
CA VAL A 158 -17.23 16.13 -7.64
C VAL A 158 -16.22 15.76 -6.57
N ASP A 159 -16.59 15.93 -5.31
CA ASP A 159 -15.81 15.53 -4.16
C ASP A 159 -16.47 14.36 -3.42
N VAL A 160 -15.64 13.51 -2.81
CA VAL A 160 -16.08 12.36 -2.03
C VAL A 160 -15.63 12.56 -0.58
N GLU A 161 -16.60 12.75 0.31
CA GLU A 161 -16.36 12.82 1.74
C GLU A 161 -16.25 11.42 2.35
N GLY A 162 -15.45 11.28 3.42
CA GLY A 162 -15.45 10.08 4.25
C GLY A 162 -14.86 8.81 3.63
N PHE A 163 -13.85 8.90 2.74
CA PHE A 163 -13.25 7.72 2.07
C PHE A 163 -12.80 6.58 3.03
N LEU A 164 -12.38 6.93 4.25
CA LEU A 164 -11.95 5.97 5.27
C LEU A 164 -12.94 5.83 6.43
N ASP A 165 -14.09 6.50 6.36
CA ASP A 165 -15.11 6.39 7.39
C ASP A 165 -15.82 5.03 7.22
N PRO A 166 -16.21 4.35 8.32
CA PRO A 166 -16.96 3.12 8.22
C PRO A 166 -18.23 3.36 7.40
N ALA A 167 -18.54 2.46 6.46
CA ALA A 167 -19.86 2.43 5.84
C ALA A 167 -20.90 2.23 6.96
N SER A 168 -21.79 3.19 7.12
CA SER A 168 -22.98 3.11 7.96
C SER A 168 -23.94 2.05 7.46
#